data_AF-A0A2R4FLF7-F1
#
_entry.id   AF-A0A2R4FLF7-F1
#
_cell.length_a   1.000
_cell.length_b   1.000
_cell.length_c   1.000
_cell.angle_alpha   90.00
_cell.angle_beta   90.00
_cell.angle_gamma   90.00
#
_symmetry.space_group_name_H-M   'P 1'
#
loop_
_entity.id
_entity.type
_entity.pdbx_description
1 polymer ?
#
loop_
_entity_poly.entity_id
_entity_poly.type
_entity_poly.pdbx_seq_one_letter_code
_entity_poly.pdbx_strand_id
1 'polypeptide(L)'
;MLLLDRVELSLAQASTEVFARAARPLGLGPADRCLPAAEVEPIVEAQYQACLEYVYGHPVWQRFRDGAARHALFAYLIESRHYLAAAPFRMASGVTDALRPSDLVRLQAHHVVEEANHDTYFENGLAALGVPRELLREARPSPVTVEWVHLMRTVAAYSPLAAGICSGLLEYTAGDNAAVTGWHQMLVAEGLLSDEAVRAIFEHVETDLGLGHGSNWRKALHAAKVVPVEELADWLNSVTLVAEMIVRWLDTFETGLSGDVVAALPALTLPADATVRVYAGEVDGLPVWPAEVYQSFAHGPQSSAAGVRQSLALAYAFGGKAADRPGGTTTEPGTTESGTTPAVAARDFVSRAGNGWIGNGSALDLEKLVESWLGAIDGHELWRELTERPTYPLVYGWMAENYHYVSGIWQHAGAAISTCPDPLIRNELVQHLIEEFNHGKMFRRGIDAAQGGRYATLPVASARPLPTTVAFIGTLRELGQRNWKAYVLALAYLQLSLSAGDNGVHERHERFYQTMARELPESERLVSAMRRHDDEDTRLGHGDDTRTLLRLLAERHTVDAETVAAAALVPQLTWSFLDGIRCHYRHGDAAVLQRVGWHVTA
;
A
#
# COMPACT_ATOMS: atom_id res chain seq x y z
N MET A 1 4.99 -16.72 -10.49
CA MET A 1 5.45 -17.70 -9.48
C MET A 1 6.75 -17.17 -8.91
N LEU A 2 6.71 -16.36 -7.86
CA LEU A 2 7.91 -15.89 -7.16
C LEU A 2 8.36 -16.97 -6.18
N LEU A 3 9.03 -17.97 -6.74
CA LEU A 3 9.88 -18.94 -6.08
C LEU A 3 11.14 -18.96 -6.93
N LEU A 4 12.07 -18.07 -6.58
CA LEU A 4 13.45 -18.02 -7.05
C LEU A 4 13.98 -19.42 -7.34
N ASP A 5 14.04 -19.82 -8.61
CA ASP A 5 14.74 -20.96 -9.25
C ASP A 5 14.81 -22.32 -8.53
N ARG A 6 14.16 -22.51 -7.38
CA ARG A 6 14.35 -23.69 -6.52
C ARG A 6 13.32 -24.75 -6.80
N VAL A 7 12.17 -24.35 -7.34
CA VAL A 7 11.14 -25.31 -7.72
C VAL A 7 10.18 -24.77 -8.76
N GLU A 8 10.32 -25.24 -10.00
CA GLU A 8 9.18 -25.36 -10.91
C GLU A 8 8.20 -26.37 -10.29
N LEU A 9 7.30 -25.91 -9.43
CA LEU A 9 6.23 -26.75 -8.91
C LEU A 9 4.90 -26.32 -9.49
N SER A 10 4.19 -27.32 -10.01
CA SER A 10 2.75 -27.19 -10.16
C SER A 10 2.15 -26.96 -8.78
N LEU A 11 1.43 -25.84 -8.63
CA LEU A 11 0.73 -25.46 -7.40
C LEU A 11 -0.29 -26.52 -6.93
N ALA A 12 -0.69 -27.42 -7.83
CA ALA A 12 -1.52 -28.59 -7.51
C ALA A 12 -0.82 -29.64 -6.62
N GLN A 13 0.48 -29.48 -6.33
CA GLN A 13 1.30 -30.44 -5.58
C GLN A 13 1.85 -29.87 -4.25
N ALA A 14 1.28 -28.78 -3.72
CA ALA A 14 1.68 -28.23 -2.43
C ALA A 14 1.55 -29.31 -1.33
N SER A 15 2.69 -29.75 -0.80
CA SER A 15 2.80 -30.79 0.23
C SER A 15 3.77 -30.35 1.32
N THR A 16 3.70 -30.96 2.50
CA THR A 16 4.62 -30.69 3.60
C THR A 16 6.09 -30.80 3.19
N GLU A 17 6.42 -31.69 2.25
CA GLU A 17 7.78 -31.85 1.68
C GLU A 17 8.19 -30.63 0.84
N VAL A 18 7.27 -30.10 0.02
CA VAL A 18 7.49 -28.86 -0.74
C VAL A 18 7.75 -27.69 0.19
N PHE A 19 6.93 -27.52 1.23
CA PHE A 19 7.12 -26.48 2.25
C PHE A 19 8.49 -26.64 2.95
N ALA A 20 8.85 -27.86 3.35
CA ALA A 20 10.14 -28.13 3.98
C ALA A 20 11.34 -27.84 3.07
N ARG A 21 11.20 -28.06 1.75
CA ARG A 21 12.26 -27.73 0.78
C ARG A 21 12.37 -26.22 0.54
N ALA A 22 11.24 -25.53 0.42
CA ALA A 22 11.22 -24.08 0.25
C ALA A 22 11.79 -23.36 1.47
N ALA A 23 11.49 -23.85 2.68
CA ALA A 23 11.97 -23.30 3.94
C ALA A 23 13.47 -23.56 4.22
N ARG A 24 14.25 -24.12 3.29
CA ARG A 24 15.70 -24.28 3.47
C ARG A 24 16.43 -22.96 3.19
N PRO A 25 17.41 -22.57 4.02
CA PRO A 25 18.21 -21.36 3.80
C PRO A 25 18.86 -21.35 2.41
N LEU A 26 19.03 -20.16 1.83
CA LEU A 26 19.50 -20.03 0.45
C LEU A 26 20.99 -20.26 0.25
N GLY A 27 21.73 -20.56 1.32
CA GLY A 27 23.15 -20.91 1.22
C GLY A 27 24.04 -19.70 0.96
N LEU A 28 23.63 -18.49 1.38
CA LEU A 28 24.46 -17.28 1.34
C LEU A 28 25.65 -17.33 2.32
N GLY A 29 25.65 -18.32 3.23
CA GLY A 29 26.62 -18.48 4.31
C GLY A 29 26.01 -18.10 5.67
N PRO A 30 26.84 -18.02 6.72
CA PRO A 30 26.39 -17.60 8.04
C PRO A 30 26.01 -16.10 8.03
N ALA A 31 25.12 -15.71 8.94
CA ALA A 31 24.57 -14.36 9.03
C ALA A 31 25.64 -13.26 9.17
N ASP A 32 26.75 -13.56 9.86
CA ASP A 32 27.85 -12.65 10.13
C ASP A 32 28.84 -12.47 8.94
N ARG A 33 28.64 -13.21 7.85
CA ARG A 33 29.47 -13.10 6.65
C ARG A 33 29.19 -11.78 5.92
N CYS A 34 30.25 -11.17 5.38
CA CYS A 34 30.16 -10.05 4.44
C CYS A 34 30.65 -10.47 3.05
N LEU A 35 29.94 -10.05 2.01
CA LEU A 35 30.29 -10.30 0.61
C LEU A 35 30.81 -9.02 -0.07
N PRO A 36 31.82 -9.12 -0.95
CA PRO A 36 32.18 -8.00 -1.81
C PRO A 36 31.10 -7.77 -2.88
N ALA A 37 30.96 -6.51 -3.34
CA ALA A 37 29.96 -6.14 -4.35
C ALA A 37 29.92 -7.07 -5.58
N ALA A 38 31.09 -7.47 -6.10
CA ALA A 38 31.19 -8.35 -7.27
C ALA A 38 30.59 -9.77 -7.06
N GLU A 39 30.52 -10.26 -5.82
CA GLU A 39 29.83 -11.52 -5.50
C GLU A 39 28.32 -11.31 -5.36
N VAL A 40 27.87 -10.11 -4.99
CA VAL A 40 26.47 -9.76 -4.75
C VAL A 40 25.73 -9.41 -6.04
N GLU A 41 26.39 -8.71 -6.96
CA GLU A 41 25.82 -8.31 -8.25
C GLU A 41 25.07 -9.42 -9.00
N PRO A 42 25.64 -10.61 -9.25
CA PRO A 42 24.93 -11.67 -9.95
C PRO A 42 23.73 -12.22 -9.17
N ILE A 43 23.73 -12.13 -7.84
CA ILE A 43 22.60 -12.56 -7.00
C ILE A 43 21.42 -11.59 -7.15
N VAL A 44 21.71 -10.28 -7.09
CA VAL A 44 20.71 -9.22 -7.29
C VAL A 44 20.15 -9.27 -8.71
N GLU A 45 20.99 -9.50 -9.72
CA GLU A 45 20.57 -9.59 -11.11
C GLU A 45 19.65 -10.80 -11.36
N ALA A 46 19.95 -11.97 -10.79
CA ALA A 46 19.06 -13.13 -10.85
C ALA A 46 17.70 -12.85 -10.17
N GLN A 47 17.72 -12.15 -9.03
CA GLN A 47 16.50 -11.74 -8.35
C GLN A 47 15.66 -10.77 -9.19
N TYR A 48 16.28 -9.81 -9.89
CA TYR A 48 15.56 -8.92 -10.79
C TYR A 48 14.93 -9.68 -11.95
N GLN A 49 15.65 -10.60 -12.59
CA GLN A 49 15.11 -11.40 -13.69
C GLN A 49 13.86 -12.16 -13.26
N ALA A 50 13.93 -12.88 -12.13
CA ALA A 50 12.77 -13.61 -11.60
C ALA A 50 11.58 -12.68 -11.25
N CYS A 51 11.86 -11.52 -10.66
CA CYS A 51 10.83 -10.52 -10.34
C CYS A 51 10.18 -9.92 -11.60
N LEU A 52 10.97 -9.58 -12.61
CA LEU A 52 10.48 -8.95 -13.83
C LEU A 52 9.74 -9.95 -14.72
N GLU A 53 10.16 -11.22 -14.77
CA GLU A 53 9.36 -12.28 -15.40
C GLU A 53 7.98 -12.40 -14.75
N TYR A 54 7.90 -12.29 -13.42
CA TYR A 54 6.64 -12.28 -12.72
C TYR A 54 5.78 -11.05 -13.05
N VAL A 55 6.37 -9.86 -13.05
CA VAL A 55 5.67 -8.59 -13.38
C VAL A 55 5.20 -8.56 -14.83
N TYR A 56 6.06 -8.90 -15.79
CA TYR A 56 5.71 -8.87 -17.22
C TYR A 56 4.94 -10.10 -17.70
N GLY A 57 4.90 -11.17 -16.90
CA GLY A 57 3.98 -12.29 -17.07
C GLY A 57 2.52 -11.94 -16.75
N HIS A 58 2.25 -10.74 -16.21
CA HIS A 58 0.89 -10.33 -15.87
C HIS A 58 -0.01 -10.23 -17.12
N PRO A 59 -1.26 -10.75 -17.10
CA PRO A 59 -2.15 -10.78 -18.27
C PRO A 59 -2.47 -9.40 -18.86
N VAL A 60 -2.45 -8.34 -18.05
CA VAL A 60 -2.76 -6.97 -18.51
C VAL A 60 -1.89 -6.54 -19.69
N TRP A 61 -0.62 -6.96 -19.73
CA TRP A 61 0.30 -6.59 -20.80
C TRP A 61 -0.15 -7.15 -22.14
N GLN A 62 -0.67 -8.39 -22.16
CA GLN A 62 -1.23 -8.96 -23.37
C GLN A 62 -2.51 -8.25 -23.78
N ARG A 63 -3.37 -7.91 -22.82
CA ARG A 63 -4.62 -7.18 -23.10
C ARG A 63 -4.38 -5.77 -23.63
N PHE A 64 -3.30 -5.11 -23.22
CA PHE A 64 -2.84 -3.87 -23.81
C PHE A 64 -2.44 -4.08 -25.27
N ARG A 65 -1.62 -5.10 -25.57
CA ARG A 65 -1.19 -5.43 -26.95
C ARG A 65 -2.37 -5.77 -27.86
N ASP A 66 -3.38 -6.45 -27.34
CA ASP A 66 -4.58 -6.83 -28.09
C ASP A 66 -5.57 -5.66 -28.27
N GLY A 67 -5.28 -4.49 -27.68
CA GLY A 67 -6.17 -3.32 -27.65
C GLY A 67 -7.47 -3.53 -26.87
N ALA A 68 -7.59 -4.64 -26.15
CA ALA A 68 -8.82 -5.07 -25.45
C ALA A 68 -9.05 -4.35 -24.11
N ALA A 69 -8.14 -3.46 -23.68
CA ALA A 69 -8.16 -2.86 -22.34
C ALA A 69 -7.77 -1.37 -22.31
N ARG A 70 -8.42 -0.54 -23.14
CA ARG A 70 -8.13 0.91 -23.21
C ARG A 70 -8.29 1.65 -21.86
N HIS A 71 -9.30 1.31 -21.06
CA HIS A 71 -9.48 1.91 -19.73
C HIS A 71 -8.34 1.53 -18.78
N ALA A 72 -7.86 0.29 -18.83
CA ALA A 72 -6.72 -0.14 -18.04
C ALA A 72 -5.42 0.55 -18.48
N LEU A 73 -5.27 0.85 -19.79
CA LEU A 73 -4.13 1.64 -20.28
C LEU A 73 -4.20 3.07 -19.73
N PHE A 74 -5.38 3.68 -19.70
CA PHE A 74 -5.57 4.98 -19.07
C PHE A 74 -5.28 4.96 -17.56
N ALA A 75 -5.73 3.92 -16.85
CA ALA A 75 -5.38 3.69 -15.45
C ALA A 75 -3.86 3.62 -15.27
N TYR A 76 -3.17 2.84 -16.10
CA TYR A 76 -1.70 2.77 -16.08
C TYR A 76 -1.05 4.15 -16.25
N LEU A 77 -1.52 4.98 -17.18
CA LEU A 77 -0.95 6.30 -17.42
C LEU A 77 -1.14 7.26 -16.24
N ILE A 78 -2.36 7.38 -15.70
CA ILE A 78 -2.63 8.31 -14.58
C ILE A 78 -1.96 7.84 -13.29
N GLU A 79 -1.96 6.54 -13.01
CA GLU A 79 -1.35 6.02 -11.80
C GLU A 79 0.19 6.07 -11.88
N SER A 80 0.78 5.86 -13.07
CA SER A 80 2.23 6.08 -13.28
C SER A 80 2.61 7.53 -13.04
N ARG A 81 1.78 8.49 -13.51
CA ARG A 81 1.95 9.91 -13.21
C ARG A 81 1.96 10.16 -11.71
N HIS A 82 1.00 9.60 -10.96
CA HIS A 82 0.95 9.78 -9.51
C HIS A 82 2.16 9.16 -8.78
N TYR A 83 2.60 7.99 -9.21
CA TYR A 83 3.77 7.32 -8.65
C TYR A 83 5.07 8.12 -8.88
N LEU A 84 5.26 8.66 -10.08
CA LEU A 84 6.41 9.51 -10.42
C LEU A 84 6.34 10.86 -9.70
N ALA A 85 5.15 11.44 -9.54
CA ALA A 85 4.99 12.69 -8.79
C ALA A 85 5.34 12.53 -7.29
N ALA A 86 5.27 11.29 -6.78
CA ALA A 86 5.68 10.94 -5.44
C ALA A 86 7.17 10.57 -5.32
N ALA A 87 7.97 10.64 -6.39
CA ALA A 87 9.38 10.23 -6.38
C ALA A 87 10.21 10.94 -5.29
N PRO A 88 10.17 12.29 -5.13
CA PRO A 88 10.88 12.96 -4.04
C PRO A 88 10.47 12.44 -2.66
N PHE A 89 9.17 12.26 -2.45
CA PHE A 89 8.64 11.76 -1.20
C PHE A 89 9.12 10.34 -0.91
N ARG A 90 8.92 9.38 -1.82
CA ARG A 90 9.23 7.96 -1.59
C ARG A 90 10.73 7.70 -1.50
N MET A 91 11.55 8.44 -2.24
CA MET A 91 13.00 8.18 -2.30
C MET A 91 13.79 8.89 -1.19
N ALA A 92 13.32 10.04 -0.70
CA ALA A 92 14.07 10.84 0.28
C ALA A 92 14.41 10.10 1.58
N SER A 93 13.61 9.11 2.00
CA SER A 93 13.92 8.28 3.19
C SER A 93 15.26 7.54 3.08
N GLY A 94 15.69 7.18 1.86
CA GLY A 94 16.99 6.55 1.61
C GLY A 94 18.19 7.49 1.81
N VAL A 95 17.93 8.79 1.99
CA VAL A 95 18.95 9.82 2.22
C VAL A 95 18.96 10.29 3.66
N THR A 96 17.79 10.42 4.31
CA THR A 96 17.63 11.09 5.61
C THR A 96 18.22 10.32 6.79
N ASP A 97 18.24 8.99 6.74
CA ASP A 97 18.63 8.15 7.89
C ASP A 97 20.14 7.85 7.92
N ALA A 98 20.92 8.45 7.01
CA ALA A 98 22.36 8.29 7.00
C ALA A 98 23.05 9.13 8.09
N LEU A 99 23.58 8.47 9.11
CA LEU A 99 24.35 9.10 10.19
C LEU A 99 25.58 9.89 9.69
N ARG A 100 26.10 9.57 8.50
CA ARG A 100 27.26 10.24 7.90
C ARG A 100 27.12 10.33 6.38
N PRO A 101 27.56 11.44 5.76
CA PRO A 101 27.69 11.52 4.32
C PRO A 101 28.58 10.39 3.79
N SER A 102 28.11 9.68 2.78
CA SER A 102 28.85 8.64 2.07
C SER A 102 28.63 8.81 0.56
N ASP A 103 29.47 8.17 -0.26
CA ASP A 103 29.28 8.20 -1.71
C ASP A 103 27.93 7.58 -2.11
N LEU A 104 27.47 6.57 -1.37
CA LEU A 104 26.14 5.97 -1.55
C LEU A 104 25.02 6.98 -1.26
N VAL A 105 25.10 7.72 -0.16
CA VAL A 105 24.08 8.74 0.19
C VAL A 105 24.08 9.88 -0.81
N ARG A 106 25.26 10.30 -1.30
CA ARG A 106 25.36 11.32 -2.35
C ARG A 106 24.73 10.83 -3.65
N LEU A 107 24.99 9.58 -4.04
CA LEU A 107 24.37 8.96 -5.22
C LEU A 107 22.84 8.97 -5.12
N GLN A 108 22.29 8.54 -3.98
CA GLN A 108 20.84 8.55 -3.74
C GLN A 108 20.25 9.97 -3.74
N ALA A 109 20.94 10.94 -3.13
CA ALA A 109 20.50 12.33 -3.14
C ALA A 109 20.47 12.95 -4.54
N HIS A 110 21.44 12.63 -5.41
CA HIS A 110 21.40 13.06 -6.81
C HIS A 110 20.22 12.43 -7.54
N HIS A 111 20.00 11.12 -7.34
CA HIS A 111 18.91 10.41 -7.98
C HIS A 111 17.54 10.97 -7.58
N VAL A 112 17.32 11.31 -6.30
CA VAL A 112 16.10 11.99 -5.83
C VAL A 112 15.83 13.30 -6.59
N VAL A 113 16.89 14.08 -6.89
CA VAL A 113 16.77 15.36 -7.60
C VAL A 113 16.47 15.14 -9.08
N GLU A 114 17.10 14.14 -9.70
CA GLU A 114 16.86 13.77 -11.10
C GLU A 114 15.39 13.37 -11.32
N GLU A 115 14.83 12.56 -10.43
CA GLU A 115 13.46 12.04 -10.53
C GLU A 115 12.36 13.08 -10.22
N ALA A 116 12.70 14.24 -9.68
CA ALA A 116 11.75 15.14 -9.00
C ALA A 116 10.65 15.72 -9.91
N ASN A 117 10.81 15.66 -11.22
CA ASN A 117 9.85 16.16 -12.22
C ASN A 117 9.50 15.14 -13.30
N HIS A 118 9.82 13.86 -13.09
CA HIS A 118 9.56 12.80 -14.08
C HIS A 118 8.05 12.59 -14.34
N ASP A 119 7.17 13.01 -13.43
CA ASP A 119 5.73 13.02 -13.65
C ASP A 119 5.30 13.90 -14.84
N THR A 120 6.10 14.93 -15.17
CA THR A 120 5.82 15.87 -16.27
C THR A 120 5.73 15.14 -17.62
N TYR A 121 6.49 14.06 -17.84
CA TYR A 121 6.42 13.27 -19.08
C TYR A 121 5.04 12.64 -19.27
N PHE A 122 4.48 12.06 -18.20
CA PHE A 122 3.13 11.50 -18.21
C PHE A 122 2.05 12.58 -18.23
N GLU A 123 2.24 13.72 -17.55
CA GLU A 123 1.33 14.86 -17.70
C GLU A 123 1.27 15.37 -19.15
N ASN A 124 2.42 15.44 -19.84
CA ASN A 124 2.49 15.83 -21.24
C ASN A 124 1.75 14.81 -22.12
N GLY A 125 1.96 13.52 -21.89
CA GLY A 125 1.27 12.45 -22.60
C GLY A 125 -0.25 12.49 -22.41
N LEU A 126 -0.73 12.64 -21.17
CA LEU A 126 -2.15 12.76 -20.85
C LEU A 126 -2.77 14.05 -21.40
N ALA A 127 -2.02 15.17 -21.40
CA ALA A 127 -2.48 16.42 -22.01
C ALA A 127 -2.67 16.30 -23.53
N ALA A 128 -1.81 15.54 -24.22
CA ALA A 128 -1.99 15.23 -25.65
C ALA A 128 -3.25 14.38 -25.93
N LEU A 129 -3.78 13.68 -24.92
CA LEU A 129 -5.08 12.99 -24.98
C LEU A 129 -6.27 13.91 -24.66
N GLY A 130 -6.04 15.23 -24.51
CA GLY A 130 -7.09 16.22 -24.22
C GLY A 130 -7.43 16.37 -22.74
N VAL A 131 -6.62 15.81 -21.83
CA VAL A 131 -6.84 15.88 -20.39
C VAL A 131 -6.28 17.19 -19.82
N PRO A 132 -7.07 17.99 -19.08
CA PRO A 132 -6.56 19.22 -18.44
C PRO A 132 -5.56 18.92 -17.30
N ARG A 133 -4.42 19.62 -17.28
CA ARG A 133 -3.33 19.38 -16.31
C ARG A 133 -3.74 19.70 -14.87
N GLU A 134 -4.55 20.72 -14.69
CA GLU A 134 -5.09 21.12 -13.39
C GLU A 134 -5.92 20.01 -12.76
N LEU A 135 -6.68 19.25 -13.57
CA LEU A 135 -7.44 18.09 -13.10
C LEU A 135 -6.53 16.91 -12.79
N LEU A 136 -5.47 16.67 -13.58
CA LEU A 136 -4.50 15.61 -13.31
C LEU A 136 -3.78 15.81 -11.97
N ARG A 137 -3.40 17.05 -11.69
CA ARG A 137 -2.71 17.42 -10.44
C ARG A 137 -3.64 17.36 -9.22
N GLU A 138 -4.91 17.69 -9.41
CA GLU A 138 -5.91 17.62 -8.34
C GLU A 138 -6.38 16.18 -8.05
N ALA A 139 -6.37 15.30 -9.05
CA ALA A 139 -6.85 13.93 -8.89
C ALA A 139 -6.08 13.19 -7.79
N ARG A 140 -6.83 12.49 -6.93
CA ARG A 140 -6.29 11.58 -5.93
C ARG A 140 -5.85 10.27 -6.59
N PRO A 141 -4.69 9.71 -6.23
CA PRO A 141 -4.22 8.42 -6.72
C PRO A 141 -5.08 7.28 -6.16
N SER A 142 -5.07 6.13 -6.82
CA SER A 142 -5.74 4.94 -6.28
C SER A 142 -5.19 4.55 -4.90
N PRO A 143 -5.99 3.86 -4.07
CA PRO A 143 -5.52 3.37 -2.79
C PRO A 143 -4.26 2.50 -2.90
N VAL A 144 -4.15 1.71 -3.96
CA VAL A 144 -3.01 0.81 -4.21
C VAL A 144 -1.77 1.57 -4.68
N THR A 145 -1.93 2.67 -5.42
CA THR A 145 -0.81 3.57 -5.76
C THR A 145 -0.23 4.23 -4.51
N VAL A 146 -1.09 4.70 -3.59
CA VAL A 146 -0.65 5.23 -2.29
C VAL A 146 0.10 4.17 -1.48
N GLU A 147 -0.48 2.97 -1.40
CA GLU A 147 0.14 1.81 -0.77
C GLU A 147 1.54 1.53 -1.34
N TRP A 148 1.70 1.55 -2.67
CA TRP A 148 3.00 1.37 -3.32
C TRP A 148 4.00 2.48 -2.97
N VAL A 149 3.57 3.74 -2.98
CA VAL A 149 4.40 4.88 -2.58
C VAL A 149 4.93 4.70 -1.15
N HIS A 150 4.08 4.28 -0.22
CA HIS A 150 4.46 4.05 1.17
C HIS A 150 5.30 2.79 1.37
N LEU A 151 5.09 1.71 0.60
CA LEU A 151 6.00 0.57 0.59
C LEU A 151 7.41 1.00 0.19
N MET A 152 7.55 1.71 -0.94
CA MET A 152 8.86 2.14 -1.44
C MET A 152 9.57 3.05 -0.44
N ARG A 153 8.81 3.93 0.21
CA ARG A 153 9.34 4.78 1.27
C ARG A 153 9.82 4.00 2.48
N THR A 154 9.07 2.99 2.90
CA THR A 154 9.41 2.10 4.02
C THR A 154 10.69 1.33 3.73
N VAL A 155 10.79 0.75 2.53
CA VAL A 155 11.99 0.05 2.07
C VAL A 155 13.18 1.00 2.01
N ALA A 156 12.99 2.21 1.50
CA ALA A 156 14.06 3.21 1.44
C ALA A 156 14.54 3.63 2.85
N ALA A 157 13.65 3.64 3.85
CA ALA A 157 13.99 3.95 5.24
C ALA A 157 14.76 2.84 5.96
N TYR A 158 14.88 1.63 5.40
CA TYR A 158 15.71 0.58 6.00
C TYR A 158 17.21 0.84 5.80
N SER A 159 17.61 1.20 4.58
CA SER A 159 19.01 1.47 4.24
C SER A 159 19.11 2.17 2.89
N PRO A 160 20.09 3.09 2.70
CA PRO A 160 20.39 3.67 1.39
C PRO A 160 20.69 2.61 0.31
N LEU A 161 21.24 1.45 0.68
CA LEU A 161 21.49 0.37 -0.27
C LEU A 161 20.23 -0.41 -0.62
N ALA A 162 19.32 -0.63 0.35
CA ALA A 162 18.01 -1.20 0.08
C ALA A 162 17.22 -0.33 -0.92
N ALA A 163 17.26 1.00 -0.74
CA ALA A 163 16.68 1.97 -1.66
C ALA A 163 17.26 1.81 -3.07
N GLY A 164 18.60 1.81 -3.20
CA GLY A 164 19.26 1.67 -4.49
C GLY A 164 19.01 0.34 -5.20
N ILE A 165 18.96 -0.77 -4.47
CA ILE A 165 18.62 -2.09 -5.02
C ILE A 165 17.14 -2.12 -5.45
N CYS A 166 16.22 -1.64 -4.63
CA CYS A 166 14.79 -1.69 -5.00
C CYS A 166 14.43 -0.74 -6.14
N SER A 167 15.07 0.44 -6.24
CA SER A 167 14.93 1.31 -7.42
C SER A 167 15.52 0.65 -8.66
N GLY A 168 16.63 -0.07 -8.51
CA GLY A 168 17.27 -0.82 -9.58
C GLY A 168 16.33 -1.81 -10.28
N LEU A 169 15.40 -2.45 -9.57
CA LEU A 169 14.38 -3.32 -10.18
C LEU A 169 13.51 -2.55 -11.19
N LEU A 170 13.09 -1.34 -10.84
CA LEU A 170 12.21 -0.49 -11.66
C LEU A 170 12.90 0.02 -12.91
N GLU A 171 14.21 0.29 -12.80
CA GLU A 171 15.04 0.85 -13.86
C GLU A 171 15.74 -0.23 -14.72
N TYR A 172 15.72 -1.50 -14.29
CA TYR A 172 16.49 -2.56 -14.95
C TYR A 172 16.07 -2.76 -16.42
N THR A 173 14.77 -2.64 -16.71
CA THR A 173 14.25 -2.81 -18.08
C THR A 173 14.51 -1.64 -19.00
N ALA A 174 14.88 -0.46 -18.48
CA ALA A 174 15.38 0.62 -19.32
C ALA A 174 16.62 0.19 -20.11
N GLY A 175 17.36 -0.83 -19.63
CA GLY A 175 18.48 -1.44 -20.34
C GLY A 175 18.10 -2.19 -21.62
N ASP A 176 16.84 -2.63 -21.78
CA ASP A 176 16.33 -3.29 -23.00
C ASP A 176 15.64 -2.29 -23.93
N ASN A 177 16.44 -1.43 -24.55
CA ASN A 177 15.97 -0.36 -25.43
C ASN A 177 15.08 -0.91 -26.59
N ALA A 178 15.38 -2.11 -27.10
CA ALA A 178 14.60 -2.71 -28.17
C ALA A 178 13.17 -3.07 -27.73
N ALA A 179 13.02 -3.71 -26.56
CA ALA A 179 11.71 -4.05 -26.02
C ALA A 179 10.90 -2.79 -25.66
N VAL A 180 11.53 -1.80 -25.02
CA VAL A 180 10.84 -0.56 -24.62
C VAL A 180 10.43 0.27 -25.83
N THR A 181 11.29 0.40 -26.84
CA THR A 181 10.95 1.09 -28.10
C THR A 181 9.82 0.36 -28.83
N GLY A 182 9.90 -0.97 -28.94
CA GLY A 182 8.87 -1.78 -29.58
C GLY A 182 7.50 -1.66 -28.91
N TRP A 183 7.47 -1.58 -27.57
CA TRP A 183 6.26 -1.32 -26.80
C TRP A 183 5.58 -0.01 -27.19
N HIS A 184 6.33 1.10 -27.20
CA HIS A 184 5.80 2.42 -27.52
C HIS A 184 5.33 2.52 -28.98
N GLN A 185 6.09 1.95 -29.92
CA GLN A 185 5.69 1.88 -31.32
C GLN A 185 4.38 1.10 -31.52
N MET A 186 4.19 0.00 -30.78
CA MET A 186 2.95 -0.77 -30.80
C MET A 186 1.74 0.06 -30.35
N LEU A 187 1.87 0.86 -29.28
CA LEU A 187 0.78 1.70 -28.79
C LEU A 187 0.25 2.68 -29.85
N VAL A 188 1.15 3.20 -30.71
CA VAL A 188 0.78 4.07 -31.84
C VAL A 188 0.20 3.26 -33.00
N ALA A 189 0.86 2.16 -33.38
CA ALA A 189 0.48 1.34 -34.52
C ALA A 189 -0.93 0.74 -34.38
N GLU A 190 -1.29 0.33 -33.17
CA GLU A 190 -2.61 -0.21 -32.83
C GLU A 190 -3.65 0.89 -32.52
N GLY A 191 -3.29 2.17 -32.63
CA GLY A 191 -4.19 3.30 -32.40
C GLY A 191 -4.66 3.45 -30.94
N LEU A 192 -3.93 2.86 -29.99
CA LEU A 192 -4.26 2.91 -28.57
C LEU A 192 -3.97 4.28 -27.97
N LEU A 193 -2.87 4.91 -28.41
CA LEU A 193 -2.47 6.27 -28.08
C LEU A 193 -2.02 7.01 -29.34
N SER A 194 -2.17 8.34 -29.33
CA SER A 194 -1.60 9.19 -30.38
C SER A 194 -0.07 9.19 -30.34
N ASP A 195 0.57 9.37 -31.50
CA ASP A 195 2.02 9.55 -31.61
C ASP A 195 2.56 10.65 -30.68
N GLU A 196 1.84 11.78 -30.57
CA GLU A 196 2.21 12.87 -29.68
C GLU A 196 2.26 12.45 -28.20
N ALA A 197 1.22 11.77 -27.73
CA ALA A 197 1.16 11.25 -26.36
C ALA A 197 2.27 10.23 -26.07
N VAL A 198 2.52 9.31 -27.00
CA VAL A 198 3.56 8.28 -26.85
C VAL A 198 4.95 8.91 -26.83
N ARG A 199 5.24 9.86 -27.72
CA ARG A 199 6.53 10.56 -27.76
C ARG A 199 6.81 11.29 -26.44
N ALA A 200 5.81 11.98 -25.90
CA ALA A 200 5.95 12.69 -24.62
C ALA A 200 6.26 11.74 -23.44
N ILE A 201 5.71 10.53 -23.44
CA ILE A 201 6.02 9.50 -22.44
C ILE A 201 7.39 8.88 -22.70
N PHE A 202 7.74 8.64 -23.96
CA PHE A 202 9.02 8.02 -24.33
C PHE A 202 10.24 8.88 -23.98
N GLU A 203 10.09 10.21 -23.97
CA GLU A 203 11.13 11.16 -23.48
C GLU A 203 11.61 10.84 -22.04
N HIS A 204 10.77 10.23 -21.20
CA HIS A 204 11.17 9.71 -19.89
C HIS A 204 12.24 8.62 -20.02
N VAL A 205 12.00 7.63 -20.88
CA VAL A 205 12.92 6.50 -21.11
C VAL A 205 14.26 7.00 -21.67
N GLU A 206 14.22 7.95 -22.60
CA GLU A 206 15.43 8.56 -23.16
C GLU A 206 16.24 9.31 -22.09
N THR A 207 15.56 9.97 -21.17
CA THR A 207 16.17 10.66 -20.03
C THR A 207 16.86 9.68 -19.09
N ASP A 208 16.16 8.62 -18.67
CA ASP A 208 16.71 7.58 -17.77
C ASP A 208 17.93 6.88 -18.38
N LEU A 209 17.88 6.60 -19.69
CA LEU A 209 19.00 6.06 -20.45
C LEU A 209 20.19 7.03 -20.47
N GLY A 210 19.93 8.32 -20.69
CA GLY A 210 20.96 9.37 -20.69
C GLY A 210 21.62 9.56 -19.32
N LEU A 211 20.86 9.40 -18.24
CA LEU A 211 21.35 9.46 -16.86
C LEU A 211 21.99 8.13 -16.39
N GLY A 212 21.80 7.05 -17.14
CA GLY A 212 22.36 5.73 -16.86
C GLY A 212 21.71 5.04 -15.65
N HIS A 213 20.43 5.32 -15.40
CA HIS A 213 19.65 4.84 -14.26
C HIS A 213 19.62 3.31 -14.15
N GLY A 214 19.49 2.58 -15.26
CA GLY A 214 19.54 1.11 -15.29
C GLY A 214 20.82 0.47 -14.72
N SER A 215 21.86 1.26 -14.42
CA SER A 215 23.11 0.82 -13.77
C SER A 215 23.33 1.40 -12.36
N ASN A 216 22.45 2.27 -11.85
CA ASN A 216 22.63 2.97 -10.58
C ASN A 216 22.72 2.01 -9.38
N TRP A 217 21.99 0.90 -9.40
CA TRP A 217 22.07 -0.13 -8.36
C TRP A 217 23.46 -0.78 -8.25
N ARG A 218 24.18 -0.96 -9.38
CA ARG A 218 25.57 -1.45 -9.37
C ARG A 218 26.51 -0.41 -8.74
N LYS A 219 26.33 0.87 -9.10
CA LYS A 219 27.08 1.98 -8.48
C LYS A 219 26.83 2.02 -6.96
N ALA A 220 25.59 1.79 -6.53
CA ALA A 220 25.22 1.73 -5.11
C ALA A 220 25.93 0.57 -4.37
N LEU A 221 25.94 -0.65 -4.96
CA LEU A 221 26.66 -1.81 -4.41
C LEU A 221 28.16 -1.53 -4.27
N HIS A 222 28.79 -0.99 -5.32
CA HIS A 222 30.22 -0.64 -5.26
C HIS A 222 30.52 0.47 -4.24
N ALA A 223 29.63 1.44 -4.08
CA ALA A 223 29.77 2.48 -3.07
C ALA A 223 29.70 1.93 -1.63
N ALA A 224 28.91 0.88 -1.39
CA ALA A 224 28.84 0.18 -0.11
C ALA A 224 30.08 -0.68 0.18
N LYS A 225 30.80 -1.12 -0.86
CA LYS A 225 32.03 -1.95 -0.84
C LYS A 225 31.82 -3.39 -0.36
N VAL A 226 31.21 -3.56 0.81
CA VAL A 226 30.89 -4.85 1.43
C VAL A 226 29.44 -4.87 1.85
N VAL A 227 28.83 -6.05 1.75
CA VAL A 227 27.41 -6.26 2.03
C VAL A 227 27.26 -7.40 3.03
N PRO A 228 26.69 -7.15 4.22
CA PRO A 228 26.34 -8.20 5.17
C PRO A 228 25.31 -9.16 4.56
N VAL A 229 25.52 -10.46 4.76
CA VAL A 229 24.66 -11.52 4.19
C VAL A 229 23.25 -11.50 4.76
N GLU A 230 23.10 -11.18 6.04
CA GLU A 230 21.79 -10.98 6.68
C GLU A 230 21.00 -9.83 6.02
N GLU A 231 21.61 -8.66 5.87
CA GLU A 231 20.98 -7.51 5.21
C GLU A 231 20.67 -7.79 3.74
N LEU A 232 21.55 -8.50 3.02
CA LEU A 232 21.30 -8.89 1.64
C LEU A 232 20.03 -9.74 1.51
N ALA A 233 19.78 -10.69 2.42
CA ALA A 233 18.56 -11.49 2.42
C ALA A 233 17.32 -10.58 2.54
N ASP A 234 17.35 -9.60 3.44
CA ASP A 234 16.25 -8.63 3.62
C ASP A 234 16.04 -7.74 2.40
N TRP A 235 17.12 -7.34 1.71
CA TRP A 235 17.01 -6.53 0.50
C TRP A 235 16.47 -7.33 -0.68
N LEU A 236 16.88 -8.58 -0.87
CA LEU A 236 16.32 -9.46 -1.90
C LEU A 236 14.83 -9.77 -1.62
N ASN A 237 14.47 -9.91 -0.34
CA ASN A 237 13.08 -9.97 0.10
C ASN A 237 12.33 -8.68 -0.25
N SER A 238 12.93 -7.51 -0.05
CA SER A 238 12.34 -6.22 -0.39
C SER A 238 12.11 -6.08 -1.89
N VAL A 239 13.05 -6.52 -2.74
CA VAL A 239 12.88 -6.58 -4.21
C VAL A 239 11.68 -7.47 -4.59
N THR A 240 11.49 -8.58 -3.87
CA THR A 240 10.32 -9.44 -4.05
C THR A 240 9.02 -8.73 -3.67
N LEU A 241 9.01 -8.00 -2.54
CA LEU A 241 7.85 -7.21 -2.12
C LEU A 241 7.49 -6.11 -3.13
N VAL A 242 8.48 -5.46 -3.73
CA VAL A 242 8.26 -4.45 -4.78
C VAL A 242 7.62 -5.09 -6.03
N ALA A 243 8.10 -6.25 -6.47
CA ALA A 243 7.52 -6.97 -7.60
C ALA A 243 6.06 -7.39 -7.34
N GLU A 244 5.78 -7.87 -6.13
CA GLU A 244 4.42 -8.24 -5.70
C GLU A 244 3.49 -7.02 -5.64
N MET A 245 3.98 -5.88 -5.16
CA MET A 245 3.24 -4.62 -5.18
C MET A 245 2.92 -4.17 -6.60
N ILE A 246 3.87 -4.28 -7.54
CA ILE A 246 3.61 -3.95 -8.95
C ILE A 246 2.51 -4.85 -9.51
N VAL A 247 2.56 -6.17 -9.28
CA VAL A 247 1.49 -7.07 -9.75
C VAL A 247 0.14 -6.72 -9.16
N ARG A 248 0.08 -6.46 -7.84
CA ARG A 248 -1.14 -5.98 -7.17
C ARG A 248 -1.65 -4.67 -7.76
N TRP A 249 -0.77 -3.75 -8.12
CA TRP A 249 -1.12 -2.50 -8.78
C TRP A 249 -1.69 -2.74 -10.19
N LEU A 250 -1.07 -3.62 -10.97
CA LEU A 250 -1.56 -4.03 -12.30
C LEU A 250 -2.95 -4.68 -12.25
N ASP A 251 -3.25 -5.49 -11.23
CA ASP A 251 -4.58 -6.10 -11.03
C ASP A 251 -5.70 -5.05 -10.96
N THR A 252 -5.42 -3.88 -10.36
CA THR A 252 -6.42 -2.81 -10.19
C THR A 252 -6.76 -2.07 -11.47
N PHE A 253 -5.89 -2.08 -12.49
CA PHE A 253 -6.14 -1.34 -13.72
C PHE A 253 -7.28 -1.91 -14.54
N GLU A 254 -7.48 -3.22 -14.46
CA GLU A 254 -8.50 -3.90 -15.25
C GLU A 254 -9.90 -3.73 -14.69
N THR A 255 -10.01 -3.63 -13.37
CA THR A 255 -11.29 -3.72 -12.66
C THR A 255 -11.64 -2.44 -11.91
N GLY A 256 -10.65 -1.68 -11.45
CA GLY A 256 -10.81 -0.44 -10.71
C GLY A 256 -11.33 0.73 -11.54
N LEU A 257 -11.44 1.89 -10.89
CA LEU A 257 -12.08 3.09 -11.43
C LEU A 257 -11.10 4.16 -11.95
N SER A 258 -9.78 3.99 -11.78
CA SER A 258 -8.78 4.98 -12.23
C SER A 258 -8.87 5.28 -13.73
N GLY A 259 -9.17 4.27 -14.55
CA GLY A 259 -9.37 4.46 -15.98
C GLY A 259 -10.61 5.31 -16.32
N ASP A 260 -11.68 5.20 -15.52
CA ASP A 260 -12.90 6.01 -15.69
C ASP A 260 -12.65 7.48 -15.34
N VAL A 261 -11.73 7.76 -14.41
CA VAL A 261 -11.31 9.14 -14.10
C VAL A 261 -10.79 9.79 -15.38
N VAL A 262 -9.78 9.21 -16.01
CA VAL A 262 -9.16 9.73 -17.25
C VAL A 262 -10.18 9.90 -18.37
N ALA A 263 -11.08 8.94 -18.54
CA ALA A 263 -12.13 9.01 -19.55
C ALA A 263 -13.10 10.19 -19.32
N ALA A 264 -13.34 10.56 -18.05
CA ALA A 264 -14.24 11.66 -17.69
C ALA A 264 -13.56 13.04 -17.75
N LEU A 265 -12.24 13.15 -17.51
CA LEU A 265 -11.54 14.42 -17.35
C LEU A 265 -11.73 15.44 -18.50
N PRO A 266 -11.77 15.06 -19.80
CA PRO A 266 -11.94 16.03 -20.88
C PRO A 266 -13.22 16.87 -20.78
N ALA A 267 -14.27 16.31 -20.16
CA ALA A 267 -15.57 16.96 -19.99
C ALA A 267 -15.68 17.80 -18.70
N LEU A 268 -14.63 17.84 -17.88
CA LEU A 268 -14.64 18.46 -16.56
C LEU A 268 -13.83 19.74 -16.50
N THR A 269 -14.03 20.49 -15.43
CA THR A 269 -13.26 21.67 -15.04
C THR A 269 -13.20 21.78 -13.52
N LEU A 270 -12.27 22.58 -13.02
CA LEU A 270 -12.20 22.96 -11.61
C LEU A 270 -12.79 24.37 -11.42
N PRO A 271 -13.35 24.67 -10.23
CA PRO A 271 -13.68 26.04 -9.84
C PRO A 271 -12.47 26.97 -10.02
N ALA A 272 -12.71 28.22 -10.43
CA ALA A 272 -11.63 29.18 -10.71
C ALA A 272 -10.78 29.52 -9.47
N ASP A 273 -11.32 29.32 -8.28
CA ASP A 273 -10.69 29.51 -6.97
C ASP A 273 -10.11 28.22 -6.38
N ALA A 274 -10.20 27.08 -7.09
CA ALA A 274 -9.64 25.83 -6.61
C ALA A 274 -8.10 25.91 -6.56
N THR A 275 -7.55 25.82 -5.35
CA THR A 275 -6.11 25.55 -5.17
C THR A 275 -5.82 24.14 -5.62
N VAL A 276 -5.16 24.01 -6.78
CA VAL A 276 -4.67 22.73 -7.29
C VAL A 276 -3.64 22.17 -6.32
N ARG A 277 -3.79 20.89 -5.94
CA ARG A 277 -2.79 20.19 -5.13
C ARG A 277 -1.40 20.31 -5.75
N VAL A 278 -0.45 20.89 -5.02
CA VAL A 278 0.97 20.79 -5.35
C VAL A 278 1.39 19.41 -4.92
N TYR A 279 1.51 18.51 -5.89
CA TYR A 279 1.81 17.11 -5.64
C TYR A 279 3.29 16.97 -5.23
N ALA A 280 3.59 17.18 -3.94
CA ALA A 280 4.91 16.93 -3.35
C ALA A 280 5.00 15.51 -2.76
N GLY A 281 4.14 14.59 -3.22
CA GLY A 281 4.10 13.19 -2.83
C GLY A 281 3.43 12.85 -1.50
N GLU A 282 3.02 13.85 -0.70
CA GLU A 282 2.24 13.62 0.52
C GLU A 282 0.74 13.63 0.18
N VAL A 283 0.18 12.44 0.00
CA VAL A 283 -1.26 12.26 -0.20
C VAL A 283 -1.90 12.20 1.18
N ASP A 284 -2.73 13.19 1.51
CA ASP A 284 -3.54 13.11 2.71
C ASP A 284 -4.63 12.05 2.58
N GLY A 285 -5.14 11.57 3.72
CA GLY A 285 -6.18 10.55 3.71
C GLY A 285 -7.60 11.06 3.54
N LEU A 286 -7.81 12.38 3.45
CA LEU A 286 -9.15 12.96 3.45
C LEU A 286 -9.77 13.06 2.04
N PRO A 287 -11.10 12.90 1.95
CA PRO A 287 -11.97 12.35 2.99
C PRO A 287 -11.69 10.86 3.21
N VAL A 288 -12.00 10.36 4.41
CA VAL A 288 -12.00 8.91 4.70
C VAL A 288 -13.26 8.32 4.08
N TRP A 289 -13.05 7.34 3.19
CA TRP A 289 -14.14 6.69 2.48
C TRP A 289 -14.62 5.42 3.20
N PRO A 290 -15.90 5.04 3.05
CA PRO A 290 -16.36 3.74 3.51
C PRO A 290 -15.75 2.60 2.69
N ALA A 291 -15.73 1.39 3.27
CA ALA A 291 -15.11 0.20 2.68
C ALA A 291 -15.56 -0.07 1.22
N GLU A 292 -16.84 0.18 0.91
CA GLU A 292 -17.41 -0.06 -0.41
C GLU A 292 -16.86 0.89 -1.48
N VAL A 293 -16.50 2.12 -1.11
CA VAL A 293 -15.92 3.08 -2.04
C VAL A 293 -14.46 2.72 -2.33
N TYR A 294 -13.68 2.35 -1.31
CA TYR A 294 -12.31 1.85 -1.52
C TYR A 294 -12.31 0.57 -2.37
N GLN A 295 -13.20 -0.39 -2.07
CA GLN A 295 -13.40 -1.59 -2.87
C GLN A 295 -13.78 -1.26 -4.31
N SER A 296 -14.73 -0.35 -4.51
CA SER A 296 -15.15 0.06 -5.85
C SER A 296 -14.01 0.68 -6.64
N PHE A 297 -13.19 1.51 -6.00
CA PHE A 297 -12.10 2.18 -6.68
C PHE A 297 -10.97 1.22 -7.07
N ALA A 298 -10.61 0.27 -6.19
CA ALA A 298 -9.53 -0.68 -6.42
C ALA A 298 -9.94 -1.88 -7.31
N HIS A 299 -11.14 -2.42 -7.11
CA HIS A 299 -11.59 -3.71 -7.67
C HIS A 299 -12.89 -3.59 -8.50
N GLY A 300 -13.38 -2.37 -8.69
CA GLY A 300 -14.59 -2.10 -9.45
C GLY A 300 -15.86 -2.10 -8.59
N PRO A 301 -16.87 -1.28 -8.93
CA PRO A 301 -18.11 -1.19 -8.18
C PRO A 301 -19.01 -2.40 -8.46
N GLN A 302 -19.86 -2.70 -7.48
CA GLN A 302 -20.87 -3.76 -7.62
C GLN A 302 -21.90 -3.47 -8.74
N SER A 303 -22.09 -2.20 -9.10
CA SER A 303 -23.00 -1.79 -10.16
C SER A 303 -22.28 -1.65 -11.50
N SER A 304 -22.85 -2.25 -12.54
CA SER A 304 -22.39 -2.10 -13.93
C SER A 304 -22.84 -0.78 -14.58
N ALA A 305 -23.67 0.03 -13.92
CA ALA A 305 -24.19 1.27 -14.48
C ALA A 305 -23.09 2.34 -14.60
N ALA A 306 -22.75 2.74 -15.83
CA ALA A 306 -21.65 3.68 -16.13
C ALA A 306 -21.71 4.99 -15.33
N GLY A 307 -22.91 5.57 -15.18
CA GLY A 307 -23.08 6.81 -14.40
C GLY A 307 -22.73 6.64 -12.91
N VAL A 308 -23.00 5.48 -12.30
CA VAL A 308 -22.62 5.18 -10.91
C VAL A 308 -21.10 5.03 -10.82
N ARG A 309 -20.48 4.30 -11.75
CA ARG A 309 -19.03 4.11 -11.82
C ARG A 309 -18.29 5.44 -11.88
N GLN A 310 -18.69 6.30 -12.82
CA GLN A 310 -18.13 7.63 -12.99
C GLN A 310 -18.36 8.53 -11.77
N SER A 311 -19.56 8.50 -11.17
CA SER A 311 -19.84 9.29 -9.97
C SER A 311 -18.93 8.89 -8.80
N LEU A 312 -18.72 7.60 -8.57
CA LEU A 312 -17.82 7.10 -7.52
C LEU A 312 -16.35 7.43 -7.83
N ALA A 313 -15.93 7.27 -9.10
CA ALA A 313 -14.59 7.61 -9.54
C ALA A 313 -14.28 9.09 -9.28
N LEU A 314 -15.20 9.98 -9.66
CA LEU A 314 -15.07 11.43 -9.46
C LEU A 314 -15.18 11.84 -7.99
N ALA A 315 -16.04 11.18 -7.21
CA ALA A 315 -16.16 11.43 -5.78
C ALA A 315 -14.83 11.15 -5.08
N TYR A 316 -14.23 9.98 -5.33
CA TYR A 316 -12.94 9.60 -4.77
C TYR A 316 -11.82 10.54 -5.25
N ALA A 317 -11.70 10.73 -6.58
CA ALA A 317 -10.57 11.44 -7.17
C ALA A 317 -10.55 12.94 -6.82
N PHE A 318 -11.72 13.58 -6.69
CA PHE A 318 -11.81 15.04 -6.56
C PHE A 318 -12.45 15.53 -5.26
N GLY A 319 -13.00 14.65 -4.41
CA GLY A 319 -13.71 15.08 -3.20
C GLY A 319 -14.85 16.06 -3.50
N GLY A 320 -15.55 15.89 -4.62
CA GLY A 320 -16.67 16.76 -5.03
C GLY A 320 -16.29 18.09 -5.68
N LYS A 321 -15.00 18.39 -5.85
CA LYS A 321 -14.51 19.65 -6.44
C LYS A 321 -14.74 19.77 -7.95
N ALA A 322 -14.73 18.65 -8.69
CA ALA A 322 -14.92 18.68 -10.14
C ALA A 322 -16.32 19.18 -10.54
N ALA A 323 -16.40 19.86 -11.69
CA ALA A 323 -17.64 20.34 -12.29
C ALA A 323 -17.65 20.07 -13.80
N ASP A 324 -18.83 19.99 -14.40
CA ASP A 324 -18.95 19.87 -15.85
C ASP A 324 -18.46 21.14 -16.54
N ARG A 325 -17.77 20.98 -17.68
CA ARG A 325 -17.28 22.11 -18.47
C ARG A 325 -18.44 22.84 -19.14
N PRO A 326 -18.50 24.19 -19.10
CA PRO A 326 -19.54 24.96 -19.76
C PRO A 326 -19.58 24.67 -21.27
N GLY A 327 -20.76 24.28 -21.79
CA GLY A 327 -20.96 23.97 -23.21
C GLY A 327 -20.60 22.55 -23.64
N GLY A 328 -20.22 21.65 -22.71
CA GLY A 328 -20.07 20.23 -22.99
C GLY A 328 -21.43 19.58 -23.22
N THR A 329 -21.74 19.21 -24.46
CA THR A 329 -22.90 18.36 -24.79
C THR A 329 -22.65 16.95 -24.26
N THR A 330 -23.27 16.59 -23.14
CA THR A 330 -23.46 15.18 -22.74
C THR A 330 -24.58 14.58 -23.59
N THR A 331 -24.35 14.44 -24.89
CA THR A 331 -25.26 13.72 -25.79
C THR A 331 -24.77 12.29 -25.96
N GLU A 332 -25.05 11.43 -24.98
CA GLU A 332 -25.48 10.08 -25.35
C GLU A 332 -26.98 10.16 -25.66
N PRO A 333 -27.44 9.67 -26.82
CA PRO A 333 -28.85 9.69 -27.16
C PRO A 333 -29.57 8.62 -26.33
N GLY A 334 -30.10 8.99 -25.16
CA GLY A 334 -30.86 8.05 -24.34
C GLY A 334 -31.44 8.51 -23.00
N THR A 335 -31.01 9.62 -22.42
CA THR A 335 -31.51 10.05 -21.08
C THR A 335 -32.14 11.44 -21.13
N THR A 336 -33.43 11.49 -21.48
CA THR A 336 -34.27 12.63 -21.11
C THR A 336 -34.79 12.46 -19.69
N GLU A 337 -34.90 13.60 -18.99
CA GLU A 337 -35.67 13.87 -17.75
C GLU A 337 -34.87 13.93 -16.43
N SER A 338 -34.63 15.17 -15.96
CA SER A 338 -33.97 15.59 -14.71
C SER A 338 -32.47 15.27 -14.58
N GLY A 339 -31.65 16.08 -15.25
CA GLY A 339 -30.22 15.84 -15.52
C GLY A 339 -29.25 16.07 -14.36
N THR A 340 -29.05 15.04 -13.54
CA THR A 340 -27.89 14.94 -12.64
C THR A 340 -26.73 14.31 -13.40
N THR A 341 -25.67 15.08 -13.68
CA THR A 341 -24.43 14.55 -14.26
C THR A 341 -23.63 13.75 -13.22
N PRO A 342 -22.68 12.89 -13.64
CA PRO A 342 -21.80 12.19 -12.70
C PRO A 342 -21.03 13.14 -11.76
N ALA A 343 -20.62 14.32 -12.24
CA ALA A 343 -19.95 15.32 -11.42
C ALA A 343 -20.88 15.92 -10.34
N VAL A 344 -22.14 16.19 -10.68
CA VAL A 344 -23.15 16.67 -9.71
C VAL A 344 -23.46 15.57 -8.68
N ALA A 345 -23.65 14.32 -9.14
CA ALA A 345 -23.89 13.18 -8.26
C ALA A 345 -22.71 12.92 -7.31
N ALA A 346 -21.48 13.02 -7.81
CA ALA A 346 -20.27 12.89 -7.01
C ALA A 346 -20.22 13.95 -5.90
N ARG A 347 -20.49 15.21 -6.22
CA ARG A 347 -20.51 16.31 -5.25
C ARG A 347 -21.58 16.13 -4.19
N ASP A 348 -22.79 15.76 -4.62
CA ASP A 348 -23.90 15.49 -3.70
C ASP A 348 -23.59 14.30 -2.77
N PHE A 349 -23.00 13.23 -3.31
CA PHE A 349 -22.50 12.10 -2.53
C PHE A 349 -21.45 12.52 -1.49
N VAL A 350 -20.42 13.28 -1.90
CA VAL A 350 -19.38 13.77 -0.97
C VAL A 350 -19.99 14.65 0.12
N SER A 351 -20.93 15.53 -0.23
CA SER A 351 -21.56 16.45 0.74
C SER A 351 -22.36 15.71 1.82
N ARG A 352 -22.90 14.53 1.48
CA ARG A 352 -23.62 13.64 2.42
C ARG A 352 -22.68 12.74 3.21
N ALA A 353 -21.52 12.40 2.66
CA ALA A 353 -20.51 11.56 3.31
C ALA A 353 -19.56 12.36 4.23
N GLY A 354 -19.40 13.66 3.99
CA GLY A 354 -18.39 14.49 4.65
C GLY A 354 -18.82 15.10 5.97
N ASN A 355 -18.06 14.82 7.04
CA ASN A 355 -17.94 15.68 8.21
C ASN A 355 -16.58 16.38 8.15
N GLY A 356 -16.53 17.61 7.63
CA GLY A 356 -15.30 18.40 7.61
C GLY A 356 -14.83 18.72 9.03
N TRP A 357 -13.54 18.52 9.32
CA TRP A 357 -12.94 18.97 10.58
C TRP A 357 -12.54 20.45 10.47
N ILE A 358 -13.14 21.31 11.30
CA ILE A 358 -12.92 22.77 11.25
C ILE A 358 -11.84 23.22 12.26
N GLY A 359 -11.22 22.28 13.01
CA GLY A 359 -10.17 22.55 13.99
C GLY A 359 -10.68 22.72 15.43
N ASN A 360 -9.81 22.45 16.42
CA ASN A 360 -10.04 22.68 17.86
C ASN A 360 -11.34 22.06 18.43
N GLY A 361 -11.66 20.82 18.05
CA GLY A 361 -12.75 20.08 18.69
C GLY A 361 -12.39 19.57 20.09
N SER A 362 -13.42 19.26 20.87
CA SER A 362 -13.29 18.59 22.16
C SER A 362 -12.77 17.16 22.02
N ALA A 363 -12.40 16.53 23.13
CA ALA A 363 -12.05 15.10 23.16
C ALA A 363 -13.15 14.22 22.54
N LEU A 364 -14.42 14.55 22.79
CA LEU A 364 -15.58 13.86 22.23
C LEU A 364 -15.69 14.05 20.71
N ASP A 365 -15.30 15.22 20.19
CA ASP A 365 -15.31 15.46 18.76
C ASP A 365 -14.20 14.66 18.05
N LEU A 366 -13.04 14.52 18.68
CA LEU A 366 -11.96 13.65 18.20
C LEU A 366 -12.36 12.16 18.25
N GLU A 367 -13.00 11.71 19.33
CA GLU A 367 -13.51 10.35 19.45
C GLU A 367 -14.52 10.04 18.33
N LYS A 368 -15.54 10.88 18.14
CA LYS A 368 -16.53 10.73 17.05
C LYS A 368 -15.91 10.76 15.66
N LEU A 369 -14.91 11.63 15.46
CA LEU A 369 -14.18 11.70 14.20
C LEU A 369 -13.50 10.36 13.90
N VAL A 370 -12.75 9.83 14.87
CA VAL A 370 -12.02 8.57 14.74
C VAL A 370 -12.98 7.37 14.62
N GLU A 371 -14.06 7.33 15.39
CA GLU A 371 -15.11 6.31 15.27
C GLU A 371 -15.75 6.31 13.87
N SER A 372 -15.97 7.50 13.29
CA SER A 372 -16.52 7.60 11.93
C SER A 372 -15.61 6.99 10.87
N TRP A 373 -14.29 6.96 11.12
CA TRP A 373 -13.32 6.35 10.22
C TRP A 373 -13.40 4.82 10.21
N LEU A 374 -13.95 4.19 11.25
CA LEU A 374 -14.11 2.72 11.31
C LEU A 374 -15.01 2.19 10.19
N GLY A 375 -15.87 3.05 9.61
CA GLY A 375 -16.62 2.74 8.38
C GLY A 375 -15.74 2.40 7.18
N ALA A 376 -14.46 2.78 7.18
CA ALA A 376 -13.48 2.37 6.17
C ALA A 376 -13.23 0.86 6.15
N ILE A 377 -13.43 0.18 7.28
CA ILE A 377 -13.12 -1.25 7.43
C ILE A 377 -14.30 -2.11 7.88
N ASP A 378 -15.35 -1.55 8.48
CA ASP A 378 -16.50 -2.31 9.01
C ASP A 378 -17.19 -3.19 7.96
N GLY A 379 -17.26 -2.73 6.71
CA GLY A 379 -17.84 -3.44 5.56
C GLY A 379 -16.84 -4.22 4.70
N HIS A 380 -15.59 -4.39 5.13
CA HIS A 380 -14.56 -5.01 4.29
C HIS A 380 -14.89 -6.48 3.97
N GLU A 381 -14.70 -6.89 2.71
CA GLU A 381 -15.10 -8.24 2.24
C GLU A 381 -14.37 -9.39 2.96
N LEU A 382 -13.17 -9.14 3.48
CA LEU A 382 -12.42 -10.10 4.31
C LEU A 382 -13.27 -10.64 5.46
N TRP A 383 -14.02 -9.78 6.15
CA TRP A 383 -14.83 -10.20 7.31
C TRP A 383 -15.88 -11.23 6.89
N ARG A 384 -16.56 -10.95 5.79
CA ARG A 384 -17.54 -11.87 5.19
C ARG A 384 -16.89 -13.18 4.78
N GLU A 385 -15.72 -13.15 4.12
CA GLU A 385 -15.02 -14.37 3.71
C GLU A 385 -14.58 -15.21 4.92
N LEU A 386 -14.08 -14.58 5.99
CA LEU A 386 -13.69 -15.27 7.22
C LEU A 386 -14.88 -15.91 7.95
N THR A 387 -16.09 -15.34 7.85
CA THR A 387 -17.27 -15.89 8.55
C THR A 387 -18.15 -16.79 7.71
N GLU A 388 -18.24 -16.58 6.40
CA GLU A 388 -19.17 -17.34 5.53
C GLU A 388 -18.49 -18.47 4.79
N ARG A 389 -17.22 -18.29 4.39
CA ARG A 389 -16.47 -19.26 3.58
C ARG A 389 -14.99 -19.29 3.97
N PRO A 390 -14.65 -19.43 5.26
CA PRO A 390 -13.26 -19.42 5.68
C PRO A 390 -12.48 -20.55 5.03
N THR A 391 -11.27 -20.24 4.58
CA THR A 391 -10.27 -21.26 4.21
C THR A 391 -9.10 -21.18 5.17
N TYR A 392 -8.46 -22.31 5.45
CA TYR A 392 -7.31 -22.33 6.35
C TYR A 392 -6.17 -21.37 5.92
N PRO A 393 -5.81 -21.27 4.62
CA PRO A 393 -4.83 -20.29 4.15
C PRO A 393 -5.25 -18.84 4.43
N LEU A 394 -6.54 -18.49 4.27
CA LEU A 394 -7.05 -17.15 4.55
C LEU A 394 -6.98 -16.81 6.04
N VAL A 395 -7.42 -17.73 6.92
CA VAL A 395 -7.32 -17.54 8.37
C VAL A 395 -5.86 -17.50 8.82
N TYR A 396 -5.00 -18.35 8.27
CA TYR A 396 -3.56 -18.32 8.54
C TYR A 396 -2.94 -17.00 8.11
N GLY A 397 -3.25 -16.51 6.91
CA GLY A 397 -2.76 -15.23 6.40
C GLY A 397 -3.18 -14.06 7.28
N TRP A 398 -4.45 -14.00 7.66
CA TRP A 398 -4.94 -12.99 8.60
C TRP A 398 -4.17 -13.02 9.94
N MET A 399 -3.88 -14.20 10.48
CA MET A 399 -3.07 -14.33 11.69
C MET A 399 -1.59 -13.96 11.50
N ALA A 400 -0.98 -14.37 10.38
CA ALA A 400 0.43 -14.12 10.08
C ALA A 400 0.69 -12.63 9.86
N GLU A 401 -0.18 -11.94 9.13
CA GLU A 401 -0.02 -10.51 8.88
C GLU A 401 -0.29 -9.67 10.14
N ASN A 402 -1.23 -10.07 11.00
CA ASN A 402 -1.39 -9.46 12.33
C ASN A 402 -0.18 -9.73 13.24
N TYR A 403 0.43 -10.92 13.17
CA TYR A 403 1.69 -11.19 13.86
C TYR A 403 2.78 -10.19 13.44
N HIS A 404 2.95 -9.95 12.14
CA HIS A 404 3.95 -9.01 11.64
C HIS A 404 3.65 -7.56 12.06
N TYR A 405 2.38 -7.13 11.97
CA TYR A 405 1.92 -5.83 12.43
C TYR A 405 2.24 -5.60 13.91
N VAL A 406 1.73 -6.48 14.78
CA VAL A 406 1.88 -6.34 16.24
C VAL A 406 3.34 -6.48 16.67
N SER A 407 4.12 -7.34 16.01
CA SER A 407 5.57 -7.45 16.27
C SER A 407 6.34 -6.18 15.87
N GLY A 408 5.75 -5.34 15.03
CA GLY A 408 6.27 -4.04 14.58
C GLY A 408 5.96 -2.88 15.53
N ILE A 409 5.21 -3.07 16.63
CA ILE A 409 4.74 -1.98 17.50
C ILE A 409 5.84 -1.01 17.93
N TRP A 410 7.01 -1.55 18.30
CA TRP A 410 8.15 -0.77 18.76
C TRP A 410 8.69 0.18 17.70
N GLN A 411 8.51 -0.12 16.41
CA GLN A 411 8.97 0.73 15.31
C GLN A 411 8.18 2.04 15.26
N HIS A 412 6.86 1.97 15.41
CA HIS A 412 5.99 3.13 15.26
C HIS A 412 5.65 3.81 16.58
N ALA A 413 5.35 3.06 17.65
CA ALA A 413 5.19 3.66 18.98
C ALA A 413 6.50 4.28 19.48
N GLY A 414 7.64 3.59 19.25
CA GLY A 414 8.96 4.14 19.57
C GLY A 414 9.28 5.44 18.84
N ALA A 415 8.90 5.54 17.56
CA ALA A 415 9.01 6.78 16.80
C ALA A 415 8.18 7.91 17.42
N ALA A 416 6.90 7.68 17.71
CA ALA A 416 6.03 8.66 18.33
C ALA A 416 6.50 9.10 19.73
N ILE A 417 6.97 8.16 20.55
CA ILE A 417 7.54 8.44 21.89
C ILE A 417 8.76 9.37 21.75
N SER A 418 9.61 9.13 20.75
CA SER A 418 10.85 9.88 20.56
C SER A 418 10.62 11.34 20.13
N THR A 419 9.51 11.61 19.43
CA THR A 419 9.19 12.93 18.88
C THR A 419 8.15 13.69 19.69
N CYS A 420 7.40 13.02 20.56
CA CYS A 420 6.40 13.65 21.42
C CYS A 420 7.06 14.49 22.53
N PRO A 421 6.89 15.83 22.53
CA PRO A 421 7.48 16.70 23.53
C PRO A 421 6.65 16.74 24.83
N ASP A 422 5.36 16.39 24.78
CA ASP A 422 4.48 16.43 25.94
C ASP A 422 4.73 15.22 26.86
N PRO A 423 5.19 15.44 28.10
CA PRO A 423 5.56 14.34 28.98
C PRO A 423 4.38 13.48 29.42
N LEU A 424 3.16 14.02 29.48
CA LEU A 424 1.99 13.23 29.89
C LEU A 424 1.57 12.29 28.76
N ILE A 425 1.42 12.82 27.54
CA ILE A 425 1.07 12.00 26.38
C ILE A 425 2.19 10.99 26.08
N ARG A 426 3.46 11.40 26.19
CA ARG A 426 4.60 10.49 26.00
C ARG A 426 4.59 9.35 27.02
N ASN A 427 4.21 9.60 28.28
CA ASN A 427 4.10 8.55 29.29
C ASN A 427 3.01 7.53 28.92
N GLU A 428 1.85 7.98 28.46
CA GLU A 428 0.78 7.08 27.98
C GLU A 428 1.25 6.24 26.79
N LEU A 429 1.95 6.85 25.82
CA LEU A 429 2.53 6.11 24.68
C LEU A 429 3.58 5.08 25.13
N VAL A 430 4.37 5.37 26.18
CA VAL A 430 5.33 4.41 26.76
C VAL A 430 4.60 3.25 27.43
N GLN A 431 3.53 3.51 28.19
CA GLN A 431 2.74 2.43 28.80
C GLN A 431 2.12 1.53 27.73
N HIS A 432 1.50 2.14 26.72
CA HIS A 432 0.96 1.42 25.58
C HIS A 432 2.02 0.53 24.89
N LEU A 433 3.24 1.05 24.68
CA LEU A 433 4.32 0.22 24.12
C LEU A 433 4.72 -0.94 25.06
N ILE A 434 4.75 -0.73 26.38
CA ILE A 434 5.09 -1.78 27.35
C ILE A 434 4.07 -2.92 27.30
N GLU A 435 2.79 -2.58 27.21
CA GLU A 435 1.66 -3.51 27.12
C GLU A 435 1.76 -4.34 25.83
N GLU A 436 1.87 -3.65 24.69
CA GLU A 436 1.87 -4.27 23.36
C GLU A 436 3.16 -5.05 23.03
N PHE A 437 4.28 -4.76 23.70
CA PHE A 437 5.61 -5.28 23.32
C PHE A 437 5.69 -6.81 23.18
N ASN A 438 4.85 -7.53 23.94
CA ASN A 438 4.82 -9.00 23.91
C ASN A 438 3.61 -9.59 23.19
N HIS A 439 2.69 -8.79 22.67
CA HIS A 439 1.48 -9.28 22.00
C HIS A 439 1.84 -10.13 20.77
N GLY A 440 2.88 -9.77 20.01
CA GLY A 440 3.38 -10.58 18.89
C GLY A 440 3.76 -12.02 19.28
N LYS A 441 4.23 -12.26 20.52
CA LYS A 441 4.51 -13.61 21.01
C LYS A 441 3.23 -14.43 21.21
N MET A 442 2.10 -13.79 21.52
CA MET A 442 0.80 -14.46 21.64
C MET A 442 0.35 -15.01 20.28
N PHE A 443 0.42 -14.18 19.23
CA PHE A 443 0.16 -14.58 17.86
C PHE A 443 1.08 -15.72 17.42
N ARG A 444 2.40 -15.56 17.60
CA ARG A 444 3.38 -16.58 17.24
C ARG A 444 3.09 -17.92 17.90
N ARG A 445 2.80 -17.94 19.21
CA ARG A 445 2.43 -19.18 19.91
C ARG A 445 1.17 -19.82 19.34
N GLY A 446 0.18 -19.03 18.96
CA GLY A 446 -1.02 -19.49 18.28
C GLY A 446 -0.73 -20.15 16.93
N ILE A 447 0.08 -19.46 16.12
CA ILE A 447 0.53 -19.94 14.82
C ILE A 447 1.35 -21.21 14.96
N ASP A 448 2.39 -21.22 15.80
CA ASP A 448 3.25 -22.39 16.05
C ASP A 448 2.44 -23.60 16.59
N ALA A 449 1.45 -23.37 17.45
CA ALA A 449 0.58 -24.43 17.97
C ALA A 449 -0.43 -24.97 16.94
N ALA A 450 -0.85 -24.14 16.00
CA ALA A 450 -1.68 -24.53 14.85
C ALA A 450 -0.85 -25.21 13.75
N GLN A 451 0.44 -24.87 13.67
CA GLN A 451 1.36 -25.37 12.66
C GLN A 451 1.68 -26.85 12.77
N GLY A 452 1.41 -27.54 13.89
CA GLY A 452 1.58 -28.99 14.05
C GLY A 452 0.87 -29.91 13.03
N GLY A 453 0.23 -29.34 12.00
CA GLY A 453 -0.27 -30.00 10.79
C GLY A 453 0.31 -29.41 9.49
N ARG A 454 -0.49 -28.60 8.78
CA ARG A 454 -0.30 -28.23 7.35
C ARG A 454 0.97 -27.42 7.04
N TYR A 455 1.43 -26.57 7.96
CA TYR A 455 2.57 -25.65 7.77
C TYR A 455 3.68 -25.81 8.83
N ALA A 456 3.83 -27.01 9.41
CA ALA A 456 4.73 -27.29 10.54
C ALA A 456 6.19 -26.86 10.35
N THR A 457 6.64 -26.76 9.10
CA THR A 457 8.02 -26.46 8.72
C THR A 457 8.25 -25.01 8.32
N LEU A 458 7.25 -24.14 8.45
CA LEU A 458 7.34 -22.73 8.07
C LEU A 458 7.37 -21.82 9.31
N PRO A 459 8.54 -21.37 9.79
CA PRO A 459 8.58 -20.41 10.89
C PRO A 459 7.95 -19.09 10.45
N VAL A 460 6.89 -18.63 11.14
CA VAL A 460 6.22 -17.37 10.78
C VAL A 460 7.17 -16.16 10.87
N ALA A 461 8.14 -16.20 11.78
CA ALA A 461 9.18 -15.18 11.90
C ALA A 461 10.10 -15.08 10.68
N SER A 462 10.18 -16.13 9.86
CA SER A 462 10.97 -16.18 8.62
C SER A 462 10.11 -16.07 7.36
N ALA A 463 8.78 -15.97 7.53
CA ALA A 463 7.89 -15.60 6.45
C ALA A 463 8.02 -14.10 6.18
N ARG A 464 8.12 -13.71 4.91
CA ARG A 464 7.97 -12.32 4.51
C ARG A 464 6.53 -11.87 4.80
N PRO A 465 6.33 -10.70 5.40
CA PRO A 465 5.02 -10.05 5.44
C PRO A 465 4.54 -9.72 4.02
N LEU A 466 3.25 -9.42 3.87
CA LEU A 466 2.73 -8.85 2.63
C LEU A 466 3.28 -7.42 2.40
N PRO A 467 3.38 -6.99 1.11
CA PRO A 467 3.72 -5.61 0.79
C PRO A 467 2.78 -4.58 1.46
N THR A 468 1.49 -4.89 1.57
CA THR A 468 0.48 -4.09 2.27
C THR A 468 0.80 -3.91 3.75
N THR A 469 1.23 -4.98 4.42
CA THR A 469 1.61 -4.98 5.83
C THR A 469 2.84 -4.13 6.09
N VAL A 470 3.86 -4.24 5.22
CA VAL A 470 5.07 -3.40 5.31
C VAL A 470 4.73 -1.93 5.10
N ALA A 471 3.92 -1.60 4.08
CA ALA A 471 3.47 -0.24 3.82
C ALA A 471 2.68 0.35 5.00
N PHE A 472 1.81 -0.46 5.61
CA PHE A 472 1.00 -0.05 6.76
C PHE A 472 1.86 0.27 7.99
N ILE A 473 2.74 -0.66 8.42
CA ILE A 473 3.65 -0.46 9.55
C ILE A 473 4.57 0.75 9.33
N GLY A 474 5.15 0.85 8.13
CA GLY A 474 6.05 1.93 7.78
C GLY A 474 5.38 3.30 7.79
N THR A 475 4.11 3.38 7.37
CA THR A 475 3.34 4.63 7.44
C THR A 475 3.04 5.03 8.88
N LEU A 476 2.70 4.09 9.76
CA LEU A 476 2.54 4.38 11.19
C LEU A 476 3.84 4.90 11.81
N ARG A 477 4.99 4.31 11.44
CA ARG A 477 6.31 4.77 11.87
C ARG A 477 6.57 6.20 11.40
N GLU A 478 6.35 6.48 10.12
CA GLU A 478 6.51 7.81 9.56
C GLU A 478 5.61 8.85 10.24
N LEU A 479 4.34 8.49 10.47
CA LEU A 479 3.39 9.35 11.17
C LEU A 479 3.89 9.66 12.59
N GLY A 480 4.38 8.66 13.31
CA GLY A 480 5.04 8.84 14.61
C GLY A 480 6.28 9.74 14.55
N GLN A 481 7.08 9.65 13.48
CA GLN A 481 8.29 10.47 13.31
C GLN A 481 7.98 11.94 12.96
N ARG A 482 6.93 12.20 12.18
CA ARG A 482 6.67 13.54 11.62
C ARG A 482 5.58 14.30 12.33
N ASN A 483 4.55 13.59 12.80
CA ASN A 483 3.38 14.18 13.43
C ASN A 483 2.82 13.25 14.51
N TRP A 484 3.44 13.30 15.69
CA TRP A 484 3.03 12.48 16.84
C TRP A 484 1.55 12.69 17.23
N LYS A 485 0.95 13.87 16.96
CA LYS A 485 -0.48 14.11 17.22
C LYS A 485 -1.34 13.30 16.25
N ALA A 486 -0.98 13.29 14.98
CA ALA A 486 -1.65 12.47 13.98
C ALA A 486 -1.50 10.97 14.29
N TYR A 487 -0.32 10.57 14.79
CA TYR A 487 -0.11 9.21 15.29
C TYR A 487 -1.04 8.87 16.47
N VAL A 488 -1.29 9.79 17.41
CA VAL A 488 -2.26 9.57 18.50
C VAL A 488 -3.68 9.34 17.95
N LEU A 489 -4.11 10.11 16.93
CA LEU A 489 -5.40 9.89 16.28
C LEU A 489 -5.47 8.54 15.56
N ALA A 490 -4.39 8.17 14.86
CA ALA A 490 -4.27 6.88 14.19
C ALA A 490 -4.27 5.71 15.18
N LEU A 491 -3.55 5.84 16.30
CA LEU A 491 -3.55 4.85 17.36
C LEU A 491 -4.97 4.70 17.93
N ALA A 492 -5.67 5.81 18.17
CA ALA A 492 -7.05 5.76 18.61
C ALA A 492 -7.96 5.03 17.61
N TYR A 493 -7.77 5.27 16.31
CA TYR A 493 -8.51 4.57 15.26
C TYR A 493 -8.29 3.05 15.31
N LEU A 494 -7.05 2.61 15.55
CA LEU A 494 -6.68 1.19 15.56
C LEU A 494 -7.10 0.46 16.84
N GLN A 495 -7.33 1.19 17.93
CA GLN A 495 -7.68 0.64 19.25
C GLN A 495 -9.17 0.77 19.56
N LEU A 496 -9.86 1.75 18.99
CA LEU A 496 -11.31 1.88 19.12
C LEU A 496 -12.02 0.84 18.25
N SER A 497 -13.21 0.46 18.71
CA SER A 497 -14.11 -0.45 18.00
C SER A 497 -15.50 0.16 17.96
N LEU A 498 -16.25 -0.13 16.89
CA LEU A 498 -17.64 0.33 16.80
C LEU A 498 -18.46 -0.30 17.93
N SER A 499 -18.99 0.54 18.82
CA SER A 499 -19.79 0.11 19.96
C SER A 499 -21.13 -0.46 19.49
N ALA A 500 -21.34 -1.77 19.72
CA ALA A 500 -22.60 -2.45 19.42
C ALA A 500 -23.54 -2.44 20.64
N GLY A 501 -24.18 -1.30 20.93
CA GLY A 501 -25.27 -1.20 21.91
C GLY A 501 -24.99 -1.74 23.33
N ASP A 502 -26.06 -1.96 24.10
CA ASP A 502 -26.05 -2.17 25.56
C ASP A 502 -25.28 -3.41 26.08
N ASN A 503 -24.80 -4.31 25.21
CA ASN A 503 -24.02 -5.50 25.57
C ASN A 503 -22.53 -5.49 25.13
N GLY A 504 -22.08 -4.44 24.44
CA GLY A 504 -20.64 -4.15 24.25
C GLY A 504 -19.91 -4.83 23.07
N VAL A 505 -18.76 -4.25 22.71
CA VAL A 505 -17.80 -4.69 21.65
C VAL A 505 -17.38 -6.15 21.80
N HIS A 506 -17.25 -6.62 23.05
CA HIS A 506 -16.81 -7.97 23.39
C HIS A 506 -17.76 -9.05 22.85
N GLU A 507 -19.09 -8.84 22.85
CA GLU A 507 -20.05 -9.82 22.31
C GLU A 507 -19.93 -9.94 20.78
N ARG A 508 -19.64 -8.83 20.09
CA ARG A 508 -19.45 -8.80 18.63
C ARG A 508 -18.21 -9.60 18.23
N HIS A 509 -17.06 -9.34 18.87
CA HIS A 509 -15.81 -10.04 18.56
C HIS A 509 -15.92 -11.53 18.90
N GLU A 510 -16.49 -11.86 20.06
CA GLU A 510 -16.71 -13.24 20.46
C GLU A 510 -17.59 -14.01 19.45
N ARG A 511 -18.68 -13.40 18.98
CA ARG A 511 -19.55 -14.01 17.96
C ARG A 511 -18.81 -14.24 16.64
N PHE A 512 -17.93 -13.31 16.25
CA PHE A 512 -17.09 -13.44 15.07
C PHE A 512 -16.16 -14.66 15.19
N TYR A 513 -15.41 -14.77 16.29
CA TYR A 513 -14.51 -15.91 16.54
C TYR A 513 -15.25 -17.24 16.63
N GLN A 514 -16.37 -17.30 17.35
CA GLN A 514 -17.21 -18.50 17.43
C GLN A 514 -17.74 -18.93 16.05
N THR A 515 -18.08 -17.96 15.19
CA THR A 515 -18.53 -18.25 13.82
C THR A 515 -17.39 -18.85 13.00
N MET A 516 -16.21 -18.23 13.00
CA MET A 516 -15.03 -18.77 12.30
C MET A 516 -14.67 -20.19 12.77
N ALA A 517 -14.65 -20.40 14.09
CA ALA A 517 -14.38 -21.69 14.71
C ALA A 517 -15.38 -22.77 14.30
N ARG A 518 -16.67 -22.40 14.17
CA ARG A 518 -17.72 -23.31 13.75
C ARG A 518 -17.61 -23.67 12.27
N GLU A 519 -17.40 -22.67 11.40
CA GLU A 519 -17.32 -22.89 9.95
C GLU A 519 -16.00 -23.55 9.52
N LEU A 520 -14.90 -23.33 10.26
CA LEU A 520 -13.61 -23.97 10.03
C LEU A 520 -12.96 -24.46 11.33
N PRO A 521 -13.40 -25.62 11.89
CA PRO A 521 -12.92 -26.13 13.18
C PRO A 521 -11.41 -26.35 13.28
N GLU A 522 -10.74 -26.66 12.16
CA GLU A 522 -9.28 -26.81 12.12
C GLU A 522 -8.52 -25.50 12.39
N SER A 523 -9.17 -24.34 12.25
CA SER A 523 -8.59 -23.03 12.53
C SER A 523 -8.72 -22.59 13.99
N GLU A 524 -9.38 -23.37 14.86
CA GLU A 524 -9.69 -22.98 16.24
C GLU A 524 -8.46 -22.51 17.04
N ARG A 525 -7.31 -23.17 16.85
CA ARG A 525 -6.05 -22.78 17.52
C ARG A 525 -5.51 -21.42 17.06
N LEU A 526 -5.70 -21.09 15.78
CA LEU A 526 -5.34 -19.79 15.22
C LEU A 526 -6.28 -18.72 15.78
N VAL A 527 -7.58 -18.92 15.64
CA VAL A 527 -8.61 -17.98 16.08
C VAL A 527 -8.54 -17.73 17.60
N SER A 528 -8.29 -18.78 18.39
CA SER A 528 -8.09 -18.67 19.85
C SER A 528 -6.90 -17.80 20.24
N ALA A 529 -5.92 -17.58 19.37
CA ALA A 529 -4.82 -16.67 19.67
C ALA A 529 -5.22 -15.20 19.48
N MET A 530 -5.99 -14.88 18.43
CA MET A 530 -6.58 -13.55 18.27
C MET A 530 -7.57 -13.25 19.40
N ARG A 531 -8.45 -14.20 19.72
CA ARG A 531 -9.40 -14.05 20.82
C ARG A 531 -8.70 -13.71 22.15
N ARG A 532 -7.61 -14.42 22.48
CA ARG A 532 -6.82 -14.14 23.70
C ARG A 532 -6.15 -12.77 23.69
N HIS A 533 -5.79 -12.27 22.51
CA HIS A 533 -5.28 -10.90 22.35
C HIS A 533 -6.38 -9.89 22.70
N ASP A 534 -7.56 -9.99 22.09
CA ASP A 534 -8.68 -9.09 22.38
C ASP A 534 -9.13 -9.15 23.85
N ASP A 535 -9.11 -10.33 24.47
CA ASP A 535 -9.38 -10.52 25.89
C ASP A 535 -8.35 -9.77 26.76
N GLU A 536 -7.07 -9.81 26.37
CA GLU A 536 -5.98 -9.11 27.07
C GLU A 536 -6.08 -7.59 26.89
N ASP A 537 -6.36 -7.10 25.68
CA ASP A 537 -6.58 -5.68 25.39
C ASP A 537 -7.75 -5.13 26.23
N THR A 538 -8.83 -5.91 26.33
CA THR A 538 -9.97 -5.58 27.19
C THR A 538 -9.58 -5.55 28.66
N ARG A 539 -8.77 -6.51 29.12
CA ARG A 539 -8.28 -6.60 30.50
C ARG A 539 -7.35 -5.43 30.87
N LEU A 540 -6.53 -5.00 29.93
CA LEU A 540 -5.59 -3.90 30.09
C LEU A 540 -6.29 -2.53 30.02
N GLY A 541 -7.43 -2.45 29.32
CA GLY A 541 -8.26 -1.23 29.29
C GLY A 541 -7.92 -0.30 28.12
N HIS A 542 -7.40 -0.84 27.00
CA HIS A 542 -6.91 -0.05 25.86
C HIS A 542 -7.91 0.98 25.33
N GLY A 543 -9.22 0.69 25.41
CA GLY A 543 -10.28 1.65 25.05
C GLY A 543 -10.32 2.88 25.96
N ASP A 544 -10.10 2.72 27.25
CA ASP A 544 -10.06 3.83 28.22
C ASP A 544 -8.74 4.61 28.14
N ASP A 545 -7.63 3.93 27.89
CA ASP A 545 -6.32 4.55 27.68
C ASP A 545 -6.32 5.41 26.41
N THR A 546 -6.95 4.90 25.35
CA THR A 546 -7.16 5.62 24.10
C THR A 546 -8.00 6.88 24.29
N ARG A 547 -9.11 6.80 25.04
CA ARG A 547 -9.90 7.98 25.38
C ARG A 547 -9.12 8.98 26.23
N THR A 548 -8.25 8.49 27.11
CA THR A 548 -7.35 9.33 27.89
C THR A 548 -6.34 10.05 27.00
N LEU A 549 -5.74 9.37 26.02
CA LEU A 549 -4.86 9.98 25.02
C LEU A 549 -5.57 11.07 24.22
N LEU A 550 -6.78 10.82 23.71
CA LEU A 550 -7.57 11.81 22.97
C LEU A 550 -7.92 13.03 23.83
N ARG A 551 -8.29 12.81 25.09
CA ARG A 551 -8.56 13.88 26.06
C ARG A 551 -7.32 14.72 26.33
N LEU A 552 -6.18 14.09 26.63
CA LEU A 552 -4.92 14.79 26.84
C LEU A 552 -4.51 15.58 25.59
N LEU A 553 -4.71 15.02 24.39
CA LEU A 553 -4.43 15.71 23.14
C LEU A 553 -5.31 16.96 23.00
N ALA A 554 -6.63 16.84 23.15
CA ALA A 554 -7.57 17.95 22.99
C ALA A 554 -7.41 19.05 24.05
N GLU A 555 -7.13 18.70 25.31
CA GLU A 555 -7.00 19.67 26.41
C GLU A 555 -5.69 20.45 26.35
N ARG A 556 -4.64 19.88 25.74
CA ARG A 556 -3.27 20.39 25.86
C ARG A 556 -2.69 20.89 24.53
N HIS A 557 -3.29 20.50 23.41
CA HIS A 557 -2.77 20.82 22.08
C HIS A 557 -3.90 21.14 21.09
N THR A 558 -3.61 22.04 20.15
CA THR A 558 -4.45 22.21 18.97
C THR A 558 -4.25 21.03 18.02
N VAL A 559 -5.37 20.46 17.56
CA VAL A 559 -5.47 19.50 16.46
C VAL A 559 -6.00 20.22 15.23
N ASP A 560 -5.07 20.62 14.35
CA ASP A 560 -5.36 21.30 13.09
C ASP A 560 -5.81 20.33 11.99
N ALA A 561 -6.28 20.89 10.88
CA ALA A 561 -6.74 20.12 9.73
C ALA A 561 -5.63 19.28 9.10
N GLU A 562 -4.38 19.74 9.09
CA GLU A 562 -3.22 19.00 8.56
C GLU A 562 -2.93 17.75 9.38
N THR A 563 -3.01 17.84 10.71
CA THR A 563 -2.88 16.71 11.64
C THR A 563 -3.95 15.66 11.38
N VAL A 564 -5.20 16.09 11.19
CA VAL A 564 -6.32 15.19 10.86
C VAL A 564 -6.11 14.57 9.48
N ALA A 565 -5.70 15.36 8.48
CA ALA A 565 -5.48 14.92 7.12
C ALA A 565 -4.37 13.85 7.04
N ALA A 566 -3.29 14.03 7.80
CA ALA A 566 -2.22 13.04 7.93
C ALA A 566 -2.70 11.76 8.63
N ALA A 567 -3.46 11.87 9.73
CA ALA A 567 -3.99 10.71 10.45
C ALA A 567 -5.02 9.92 9.62
N ALA A 568 -5.84 10.62 8.83
CA ALA A 568 -6.87 10.04 7.97
C ALA A 568 -6.32 9.11 6.88
N LEU A 569 -5.01 9.10 6.63
CA LEU A 569 -4.37 8.17 5.71
C LEU A 569 -4.42 6.73 6.24
N VAL A 570 -4.39 6.56 7.56
CA VAL A 570 -4.34 5.26 8.23
C VAL A 570 -5.57 4.40 7.90
N PRO A 571 -6.81 4.90 7.96
CA PRO A 571 -7.98 4.15 7.49
C PRO A 571 -7.86 3.55 6.08
N GLN A 572 -7.33 4.29 5.11
CA GLN A 572 -7.11 3.76 3.76
C GLN A 572 -6.07 2.64 3.76
N LEU A 573 -4.95 2.81 4.48
CA LEU A 573 -3.90 1.79 4.54
C LEU A 573 -4.32 0.57 5.36
N THR A 574 -5.18 0.73 6.36
CA THR A 574 -5.81 -0.41 7.05
C THR A 574 -6.76 -1.15 6.11
N TRP A 575 -7.53 -0.44 5.28
CA TRP A 575 -8.32 -1.09 4.21
C TRP A 575 -7.39 -1.88 3.27
N SER A 576 -6.28 -1.29 2.81
CA SER A 576 -5.27 -1.97 1.98
C SER A 576 -4.64 -3.18 2.68
N PHE A 577 -4.35 -3.10 3.98
CA PHE A 577 -3.84 -4.22 4.78
C PHE A 577 -4.79 -5.42 4.75
N LEU A 578 -6.08 -5.18 5.01
CA LEU A 578 -7.11 -6.21 4.97
C LEU A 578 -7.33 -6.73 3.53
N ASP A 579 -7.29 -5.85 2.54
CA ASP A 579 -7.45 -6.19 1.14
C ASP A 579 -6.29 -7.04 0.62
N GLY A 580 -5.06 -6.77 1.04
CA GLY A 580 -3.90 -7.59 0.76
C GLY A 580 -4.03 -9.01 1.30
N ILE A 581 -4.46 -9.15 2.56
CA ILE A 581 -4.72 -10.44 3.18
C ILE A 581 -5.75 -11.22 2.35
N ARG A 582 -6.89 -10.59 2.05
CA ARG A 582 -7.98 -11.20 1.26
C ARG A 582 -7.50 -11.63 -0.11
N CYS A 583 -6.94 -10.68 -0.88
CA CYS A 583 -6.55 -10.89 -2.27
C CYS A 583 -5.42 -11.90 -2.40
N HIS A 584 -4.46 -11.93 -1.49
CA HIS A 584 -3.34 -12.88 -1.55
C HIS A 584 -3.75 -14.27 -1.10
N TYR A 585 -4.25 -14.42 0.13
CA TYR A 585 -4.42 -15.72 0.76
C TYR A 585 -5.66 -16.50 0.31
N ARG A 586 -6.60 -15.88 -0.41
CA ARG A 586 -7.70 -16.61 -1.07
C ARG A 586 -7.22 -17.61 -2.13
N HIS A 587 -5.97 -17.50 -2.59
CA HIS A 587 -5.36 -18.40 -3.58
C HIS A 587 -4.82 -19.72 -2.98
N GLY A 588 -5.15 -20.01 -1.71
CA GLY A 588 -4.87 -21.29 -1.09
C GLY A 588 -3.43 -21.44 -0.57
N ASP A 589 -2.96 -22.69 -0.43
CA ASP A 589 -1.64 -22.99 0.16
C ASP A 589 -0.46 -22.38 -0.58
N ALA A 590 -0.62 -22.19 -1.90
CA ALA A 590 0.38 -21.53 -2.73
C ALA A 590 0.72 -20.12 -2.21
N ALA A 591 -0.29 -19.39 -1.73
CA ALA A 591 -0.12 -18.05 -1.19
C ALA A 591 0.74 -18.05 0.09
N VAL A 592 0.55 -19.05 0.95
CA VAL A 592 1.35 -19.25 2.17
C VAL A 592 2.79 -19.60 1.82
N LEU A 593 3.00 -20.53 0.88
CA LEU A 593 4.33 -20.95 0.43
C LEU A 593 5.13 -19.78 -0.17
N GLN A 594 4.48 -18.89 -0.92
CA GLN A 594 5.10 -17.70 -1.52
C GLN A 594 5.63 -16.70 -0.48
N ARG A 595 5.18 -16.78 0.78
CA ARG A 595 5.74 -15.94 1.85
C ARG A 595 7.11 -16.43 2.32
N VAL A 596 7.56 -17.63 1.95
CA VAL A 596 8.91 -18.08 2.29
C VAL A 596 9.92 -17.12 1.67
N GLY A 597 10.66 -16.42 2.53
CA GLY A 597 11.65 -15.44 2.16
C GLY A 597 13.06 -15.99 2.04
N TRP A 598 13.94 -15.14 1.51
CA TRP A 598 15.36 -15.25 1.79
C TRP A 598 15.59 -15.20 3.29
N HIS A 599 16.33 -16.18 3.79
CA HIS A 599 16.78 -16.23 5.17
C HIS A 599 18.13 -16.95 5.23
N VAL A 600 18.89 -16.61 6.25
CA VAL A 600 20.25 -17.09 6.48
C VAL A 600 20.26 -18.17 7.56
N THR A 601 21.31 -19.01 7.56
CA THR A 601 21.53 -19.91 8.70
C THR A 601 21.96 -19.08 9.90
N ALA A 602 21.23 -19.24 11.01
CA ALA A 602 21.57 -18.65 12.30
C ALA A 602 22.95 -19.08 12.80
#